data_AF-A0A8C5M497-F1
#
_entry.id   AF-A0A8C5M497-F1
#
_cell.length_a   1.000
_cell.length_b   1.000
_cell.length_c   1.000
_cell.angle_alpha   90.00
_cell.angle_beta   90.00
_cell.angle_gamma   90.00
#
_symmetry.space_group_name_H-M   'P 1'
#
loop_
_entity.id
_entity.type
_entity.pdbx_description
1 polymer ?
#
loop_
_entity_poly.entity_id
_entity_poly.type
_entity_poly.pdbx_seq_one_letter_code
_entity_poly.pdbx_strand_id
1 'polypeptide(L)'
;MDPTSELNPSLAKLHLQSTELGRVAMMGAGEQEEENQAKADLINLLRLREQLKQQNLELQCMAIAGDSSSDVYPGEILKEAATELQDGIANAIVSYNNKTKVLQRIQSTDALLAKVEERSRESRLLQDNLTHITELSSVALSVQWADAAICWPNGVTAVQVSMQDQLGKSLIKDTRKLEEKLTCIKRKRYDLKQAACNILTEIDDFQKRTSDLQKIESTNTHILEVLKKEKNFLTIVQNAFQHLLLGSRVNWAEDPKLRDLVLKLEKNPIT
;
A
#
# COMPACT_ATOMS: atom_id res chain seq x y z
N MET A 1 4.14 8.42 42.68
CA MET A 1 3.76 9.04 41.39
C MET A 1 4.11 8.05 40.31
N ASP A 2 3.11 7.55 39.59
CA ASP A 2 3.26 6.47 38.59
C ASP A 2 4.14 6.92 37.41
N PRO A 3 5.18 6.15 37.00
CA PRO A 3 6.09 6.53 35.92
C PRO A 3 5.67 5.98 34.54
N THR A 4 4.41 5.56 34.37
CA THR A 4 3.93 4.91 33.13
C THR A 4 3.31 5.88 32.12
N SER A 5 3.13 7.17 32.44
CA SER A 5 2.47 8.12 31.55
C SER A 5 3.45 8.93 30.70
N GLU A 6 4.12 8.30 29.73
CA GLU A 6 4.65 9.04 28.58
C GLU A 6 4.96 8.08 27.42
N LEU A 7 3.97 7.25 27.06
CA LEU A 7 3.91 6.76 25.68
C LEU A 7 3.70 7.99 24.80
N ASN A 8 4.71 8.35 24.02
CA ASN A 8 4.67 9.47 23.09
C ASN A 8 3.34 9.38 22.28
N PRO A 9 2.45 10.38 22.36
CA PRO A 9 1.08 10.28 21.81
C PRO A 9 1.06 10.03 20.30
N SER A 10 2.14 10.42 19.61
CA SER A 10 2.36 10.11 18.19
C SER A 10 2.64 8.61 17.92
N LEU A 11 3.36 7.92 18.81
CA LEU A 11 3.64 6.48 18.70
C LEU A 11 2.39 5.64 19.00
N ALA A 12 1.64 6.04 20.04
CA ALA A 12 0.37 5.40 20.39
C ALA A 12 -0.67 5.55 19.26
N LYS A 13 -0.73 6.74 18.63
CA LYS A 13 -1.60 7.01 17.48
C LYS A 13 -1.23 6.18 16.25
N LEU A 14 0.08 5.98 16.00
CA LEU A 14 0.58 5.20 14.88
C LEU A 14 0.35 3.69 15.10
N HIS A 15 0.54 3.21 16.33
CA HIS A 15 0.11 1.86 16.73
C HIS A 15 -1.38 1.65 16.52
N LEU A 16 -2.21 2.58 16.99
CA LEU A 16 -3.67 2.49 16.81
C LEU A 16 -4.05 2.46 15.33
N GLN A 17 -3.40 3.26 14.48
CA GLN A 17 -3.61 3.25 13.03
C GLN A 17 -3.13 1.95 12.37
N SER A 18 -1.98 1.39 12.80
CA SER A 18 -1.51 0.08 12.30
C SER A 18 -2.46 -1.04 12.70
N THR A 19 -2.89 -1.07 13.96
CA THR A 19 -3.83 -2.06 14.48
C THR A 19 -5.20 -1.93 13.81
N GLU A 20 -5.67 -0.71 13.55
CA GLU A 20 -6.95 -0.49 12.86
C GLU A 20 -6.85 -0.83 11.37
N LEU A 21 -5.73 -0.56 10.70
CA LEU A 21 -5.49 -1.02 9.33
C LEU A 21 -5.37 -2.55 9.24
N GLY A 22 -4.70 -3.19 10.21
CA GLY A 22 -4.65 -4.64 10.34
C GLY A 22 -6.03 -5.23 10.63
N ARG A 23 -6.82 -4.58 11.48
CA ARG A 23 -8.20 -4.97 11.78
C ARG A 23 -9.13 -4.72 10.59
N VAL A 24 -8.94 -3.69 9.78
CA VAL A 24 -9.69 -3.46 8.53
C VAL A 24 -9.30 -4.45 7.45
N ALA A 25 -8.03 -4.88 7.40
CA ALA A 25 -7.58 -5.96 6.53
C ALA A 25 -8.14 -7.33 6.97
N MET A 26 -8.21 -7.59 8.28
CA MET A 26 -8.70 -8.86 8.87
C MET A 26 -10.22 -8.89 9.13
N MET A 27 -10.89 -7.74 9.27
CA MET A 27 -12.35 -7.57 9.23
C MET A 27 -12.84 -7.33 7.80
N GLY A 28 -12.07 -7.80 6.80
CA GLY A 28 -12.68 -8.47 5.68
C GLY A 28 -13.47 -9.67 6.20
N ALA A 29 -14.63 -9.40 6.83
CA ALA A 29 -15.66 -10.38 7.18
C ALA A 29 -16.23 -11.08 5.94
N GLY A 30 -15.64 -10.83 4.77
CA GLY A 30 -15.76 -11.64 3.58
C GLY A 30 -14.96 -12.93 3.63
N GLU A 31 -13.87 -13.14 4.37
CA GLU A 31 -13.02 -14.32 4.07
C GLU A 31 -13.72 -15.71 4.18
N GLN A 32 -14.71 -15.89 5.06
CA GLN A 32 -15.51 -17.13 5.12
C GLN A 32 -16.77 -17.12 4.24
N GLU A 33 -17.34 -15.95 3.96
CA GLU A 33 -18.48 -15.78 3.05
C GLU A 33 -18.01 -15.67 1.59
N GLU A 34 -16.98 -14.90 1.27
CA GLU A 34 -16.18 -14.88 0.03
C GLU A 34 -15.46 -16.19 -0.25
N GLU A 35 -14.96 -16.99 0.70
CA GLU A 35 -14.41 -18.31 0.35
C GLU A 35 -15.55 -19.29 -0.01
N ASN A 36 -16.68 -19.26 0.70
CA ASN A 36 -17.85 -20.06 0.36
C ASN A 36 -18.55 -19.55 -0.92
N GLN A 37 -18.57 -18.25 -1.15
CA GLN A 37 -19.06 -17.59 -2.35
C GLN A 37 -18.10 -17.84 -3.51
N ALA A 38 -16.78 -17.79 -3.32
CA ALA A 38 -15.79 -18.15 -4.33
C ALA A 38 -15.85 -19.63 -4.67
N LYS A 39 -16.14 -20.52 -3.69
CA LYS A 39 -16.43 -21.94 -3.96
C LYS A 39 -17.74 -22.10 -4.74
N ALA A 40 -18.79 -21.36 -4.40
CA ALA A 40 -20.05 -21.37 -5.14
C ALA A 40 -19.88 -20.81 -6.57
N ASP A 41 -19.12 -19.73 -6.73
CA ASP A 41 -18.78 -19.09 -7.99
C ASP A 41 -17.88 -19.99 -8.84
N LEU A 42 -16.94 -20.72 -8.22
CA LEU A 42 -16.13 -21.75 -8.88
C LEU A 42 -17.01 -22.90 -9.39
N ILE A 43 -17.99 -23.35 -8.60
CA ILE A 43 -18.96 -24.37 -9.03
C ILE A 43 -19.82 -23.85 -10.20
N ASN A 44 -20.28 -22.60 -10.13
CA ASN A 44 -21.03 -21.96 -11.20
C ASN A 44 -20.19 -21.80 -12.48
N LEU A 45 -18.91 -21.41 -12.35
CA LEU A 45 -17.96 -21.32 -13.46
C LEU A 45 -17.67 -22.69 -14.07
N LEU A 46 -17.51 -23.75 -13.27
CA LEU A 46 -17.33 -25.11 -13.77
C LEU A 46 -18.58 -25.61 -14.49
N ARG A 47 -19.77 -25.26 -14.00
CA ARG A 47 -21.05 -25.56 -14.67
C ARG A 47 -21.20 -24.82 -15.98
N LEU A 48 -20.90 -23.51 -16.00
CA LEU A 48 -20.89 -22.70 -17.22
C LEU A 48 -19.86 -23.21 -18.22
N ARG A 49 -18.67 -23.64 -17.77
CA ARG A 49 -17.65 -24.25 -18.62
C ARG A 49 -18.17 -25.52 -19.28
N GLU A 50 -18.85 -26.39 -18.54
CA GLU A 50 -19.42 -27.62 -19.10
C GLU A 50 -20.56 -27.31 -20.07
N GLN A 51 -21.40 -26.30 -19.78
CA GLN A 51 -22.42 -25.82 -20.71
C GLN A 51 -21.82 -25.26 -22.01
N LEU A 52 -20.77 -24.44 -21.91
CA LEU A 52 -20.06 -23.88 -23.07
C LEU A 52 -19.40 -24.97 -23.89
N LYS A 53 -18.83 -25.98 -23.23
CA LYS A 53 -18.25 -27.16 -23.88
C LYS A 53 -19.32 -27.95 -24.63
N GLN A 54 -20.50 -28.12 -24.04
CA GLN A 54 -21.65 -28.77 -24.68
C GLN A 54 -22.14 -27.98 -25.90
N GLN A 55 -22.30 -26.65 -25.77
CA GLN A 55 -22.69 -25.78 -26.88
C GLN A 55 -21.67 -25.77 -28.02
N ASN A 56 -20.38 -25.79 -27.71
CA ASN A 56 -19.32 -25.84 -28.71
C ASN A 56 -19.35 -27.18 -29.48
N LEU A 57 -19.69 -28.27 -28.78
CA LEU A 57 -19.86 -29.59 -29.38
C LEU A 57 -21.11 -29.64 -30.28
N GLU A 58 -22.22 -29.03 -29.85
CA GLU A 58 -23.43 -28.86 -30.66
C GLU A 58 -23.18 -28.01 -31.92
N LEU A 59 -22.46 -26.88 -31.80
CA LEU A 59 -22.06 -26.05 -32.93
C LEU A 59 -21.11 -26.78 -33.88
N GLN A 60 -20.17 -27.57 -33.37
CA GLN A 60 -19.34 -28.44 -34.20
C GLN A 60 -20.17 -29.50 -34.92
N CYS A 61 -21.14 -30.12 -34.25
CA CYS A 61 -22.07 -31.07 -34.88
C CYS A 61 -22.93 -30.40 -35.95
N MET A 62 -23.42 -29.18 -35.71
CA MET A 62 -24.19 -28.40 -36.68
C MET A 62 -23.34 -27.98 -37.90
N ALA A 63 -22.09 -27.59 -37.66
CA ALA A 63 -21.13 -27.26 -38.73
C ALA A 63 -20.77 -28.48 -39.59
N ILE A 64 -20.72 -29.68 -38.99
CA ILE A 64 -20.53 -30.95 -39.71
C ILE A 64 -21.82 -31.37 -40.44
N ALA A 65 -23.00 -31.03 -39.90
CA ALA A 65 -24.31 -31.39 -40.48
C ALA A 65 -24.76 -30.50 -41.65
N GLY A 66 -24.04 -29.42 -41.97
CA GLY A 66 -24.18 -28.70 -43.24
C GLY A 66 -25.44 -27.83 -43.39
N ASP A 67 -26.06 -27.36 -42.30
CA ASP A 67 -27.21 -26.45 -42.40
C ASP A 67 -26.76 -25.00 -42.35
N SER A 68 -26.44 -24.48 -43.52
CA SER A 68 -26.21 -23.06 -43.75
C SER A 68 -27.56 -22.33 -43.84
N SER A 69 -28.07 -21.85 -42.70
CA SER A 69 -29.13 -20.84 -42.73
C SER A 69 -28.93 -19.77 -41.65
N SER A 70 -28.64 -18.57 -42.13
CA SER A 70 -29.13 -17.27 -41.68
C SER A 70 -28.99 -16.83 -40.21
N ASP A 71 -28.29 -15.70 -40.12
CA ASP A 71 -28.53 -14.55 -39.24
C ASP A 71 -27.93 -14.49 -37.82
N VAL A 72 -27.30 -13.33 -37.63
CA VAL A 72 -26.76 -12.68 -36.42
C VAL A 72 -25.32 -13.08 -36.05
N TYR A 73 -24.41 -12.17 -36.37
CA TYR A 73 -23.00 -12.07 -35.97
C TYR A 73 -22.74 -12.49 -34.50
N PRO A 74 -22.18 -13.68 -34.22
CA PRO A 74 -21.78 -14.10 -32.88
C PRO A 74 -20.33 -13.70 -32.55
N GLY A 75 -19.52 -13.42 -33.58
CA GLY A 75 -18.08 -13.22 -33.45
C GLY A 75 -17.68 -11.92 -32.75
N GLU A 76 -18.41 -10.82 -32.98
CA GLU A 76 -18.09 -9.52 -32.35
C GLU A 76 -18.47 -9.50 -30.87
N ILE A 77 -19.61 -10.07 -30.49
CA ILE A 77 -20.04 -10.19 -29.08
C ILE A 77 -19.06 -11.06 -28.29
N LEU A 78 -18.63 -12.19 -28.86
CA LEU A 78 -17.63 -13.07 -28.24
C LEU A 78 -16.27 -12.38 -28.11
N LYS A 79 -15.90 -11.54 -29.08
CA LYS A 79 -14.63 -10.80 -29.05
C LYS A 79 -14.65 -9.67 -28.02
N GLU A 80 -15.78 -8.97 -27.89
CA GLU A 80 -15.99 -7.93 -26.88
C GLU A 80 -15.99 -8.53 -25.46
N ALA A 81 -16.70 -9.64 -25.25
CA ALA A 81 -16.69 -10.37 -23.98
C ALA A 81 -15.28 -10.91 -23.62
N ALA A 82 -14.52 -11.38 -24.62
CA ALA A 82 -13.15 -11.82 -24.42
C ALA A 82 -12.22 -10.66 -24.00
N THR A 83 -12.36 -9.48 -24.62
CA THR A 83 -11.58 -8.29 -24.22
C THR A 83 -11.92 -7.81 -22.82
N GLU A 84 -13.21 -7.83 -22.47
CA GLU A 84 -13.69 -7.39 -21.15
C GLU A 84 -13.20 -8.31 -20.01
N LEU A 85 -13.18 -9.63 -20.25
CA LEU A 85 -12.55 -10.59 -19.34
C LEU A 85 -11.04 -10.39 -19.21
N GLN A 86 -10.37 -10.05 -20.31
CA GLN A 86 -8.93 -9.84 -20.33
C GLN A 86 -8.52 -8.59 -19.52
N ASP A 87 -9.29 -7.50 -19.64
CA ASP A 87 -9.15 -6.30 -18.83
C ASP A 87 -9.48 -6.56 -17.35
N GLY A 88 -10.54 -7.36 -17.09
CA GLY A 88 -10.88 -7.79 -15.73
C GLY A 88 -9.75 -8.56 -15.05
N ILE A 89 -9.10 -9.47 -15.77
CA ILE A 89 -7.94 -10.22 -15.26
C ILE A 89 -6.74 -9.29 -15.02
N ALA A 90 -6.44 -8.38 -15.96
CA ALA A 90 -5.34 -7.43 -15.81
C ALA A 90 -5.55 -6.54 -14.56
N ASN A 91 -6.76 -6.04 -14.37
CA ASN A 91 -7.12 -5.24 -13.20
C ASN A 91 -7.04 -6.05 -11.90
N ALA A 92 -7.49 -7.30 -11.90
CA ALA A 92 -7.38 -8.19 -10.74
C ALA A 92 -5.93 -8.45 -10.35
N ILE A 93 -5.03 -8.66 -11.32
CA ILE A 93 -3.59 -8.84 -11.09
C ILE A 93 -2.97 -7.58 -10.49
N VAL A 94 -3.28 -6.39 -11.02
CA VAL A 94 -2.78 -5.12 -10.48
C VAL A 94 -3.28 -4.89 -9.05
N SER A 95 -4.57 -5.15 -8.80
CA SER A 95 -5.19 -5.06 -7.47
C SER A 95 -4.52 -5.99 -6.46
N TYR A 96 -4.32 -7.27 -6.82
CA TYR A 96 -3.64 -8.25 -5.98
C TYR A 96 -2.20 -7.84 -5.66
N ASN A 97 -1.44 -7.36 -6.65
CA ASN A 97 -0.08 -6.89 -6.45
C ASN A 97 -0.02 -5.67 -5.52
N ASN A 98 -0.97 -4.74 -5.64
CA ASN A 98 -1.05 -3.59 -4.76
C ASN A 98 -1.38 -4.00 -3.32
N LYS A 99 -2.36 -4.89 -3.11
CA LYS A 99 -2.69 -5.45 -1.79
C LYS A 99 -1.48 -6.16 -1.16
N THR A 100 -0.75 -6.95 -1.95
CA THR A 100 0.46 -7.65 -1.49
C THR A 100 1.56 -6.67 -1.06
N LYS A 101 1.81 -5.61 -1.84
CA LYS A 101 2.77 -4.56 -1.48
C LYS A 101 2.38 -3.82 -0.19
N VAL A 102 1.09 -3.57 0.01
CA VAL A 102 0.58 -2.94 1.25
C VAL A 102 0.81 -3.86 2.45
N LEU A 103 0.48 -5.15 2.34
CA LEU A 103 0.74 -6.13 3.41
C LEU A 103 2.24 -6.21 3.75
N GLN A 104 3.11 -6.27 2.75
CA GLN A 104 4.57 -6.27 2.97
C GLN A 104 5.05 -5.00 3.68
N ARG A 105 4.48 -3.84 3.33
CA ARG A 105 4.80 -2.57 4.01
C ARG A 105 4.35 -2.61 5.47
N ILE A 106 3.12 -3.08 5.76
CA ILE A 106 2.59 -3.23 7.12
C ILE A 106 3.49 -4.14 7.96
N GLN A 107 3.82 -5.33 7.46
CA GLN A 107 4.70 -6.27 8.16
C GLN A 107 6.09 -5.68 8.43
N SER A 108 6.64 -4.96 7.45
CA SER A 108 7.94 -4.28 7.59
C SER A 108 7.88 -3.17 8.64
N THR A 109 6.81 -2.36 8.66
CA THR A 109 6.61 -1.33 9.68
C THR A 109 6.42 -1.91 11.07
N ASP A 110 5.64 -2.98 11.22
CA ASP A 110 5.42 -3.63 12.52
C ASP A 110 6.73 -4.22 13.06
N ALA A 111 7.53 -4.88 12.21
CA ALA A 111 8.84 -5.40 12.58
C ALA A 111 9.83 -4.30 12.99
N LEU A 112 9.83 -3.16 12.28
CA LEU A 112 10.64 -2.00 12.65
C LEU A 112 10.19 -1.41 13.98
N LEU A 113 8.89 -1.33 14.20
CA LEU A 113 8.32 -0.73 15.40
C LEU A 113 8.60 -1.60 16.64
N ALA A 114 8.48 -2.92 16.52
CA ALA A 114 8.91 -3.87 17.56
C ALA A 114 10.39 -3.69 17.93
N LYS A 115 11.28 -3.53 16.94
CA LYS A 115 12.72 -3.26 17.18
C LYS A 115 12.97 -1.90 17.84
N VAL A 116 12.17 -0.88 17.52
CA VAL A 116 12.26 0.45 18.16
C VAL A 116 11.83 0.37 19.61
N GLU A 117 10.76 -0.39 19.92
CA GLU A 117 10.34 -0.63 21.31
C GLU A 117 11.38 -1.42 22.11
N GLU A 118 11.94 -2.48 21.53
CA GLU A 118 12.99 -3.28 22.15
C GLU A 118 14.20 -2.41 22.51
N ARG A 119 14.71 -1.61 21.56
CA ARG A 119 15.80 -0.67 21.82
C ARG A 119 15.45 0.40 22.86
N SER A 120 14.19 0.79 22.95
CA SER A 120 13.71 1.72 23.98
C SER A 120 13.75 1.06 25.37
N ARG A 121 13.30 -0.20 25.48
CA ARG A 121 13.39 -0.99 26.73
C ARG A 121 14.84 -1.24 27.12
N GLU A 122 15.71 -1.66 26.21
CA GLU A 122 17.13 -1.84 26.46
C GLU A 122 17.80 -0.54 26.92
N SER A 123 17.47 0.59 26.30
CA SER A 123 18.00 1.90 26.69
C SER A 123 17.54 2.30 28.10
N ARG A 124 16.33 1.91 28.51
CA ARG A 124 15.81 2.16 29.85
C ARG A 124 16.47 1.24 30.89
N LEU A 125 16.62 -0.05 30.60
CA LEU A 125 17.36 -0.99 31.45
C LEU A 125 18.82 -0.57 31.65
N LEU A 126 19.48 -0.10 30.59
CA LEU A 126 20.84 0.44 30.69
C LEU A 126 20.89 1.68 31.59
N GLN A 127 19.89 2.56 31.48
CA GLN A 127 19.77 3.74 32.33
C GLN A 127 19.54 3.35 33.79
N ASP A 128 18.61 2.43 34.07
CA ASP A 128 18.29 1.94 35.41
C ASP A 128 19.52 1.30 36.08
N ASN A 129 20.25 0.47 35.32
CA ASN A 129 21.51 -0.13 35.76
C ASN A 129 22.58 0.93 36.08
N LEU A 130 22.70 1.97 35.25
CA LEU A 130 23.63 3.07 35.53
C LEU A 130 23.25 3.82 36.82
N THR A 131 21.97 4.12 37.02
CA THR A 131 21.50 4.72 38.28
C THR A 131 21.80 3.82 39.48
N HIS A 132 21.50 2.53 39.41
CA HIS A 132 21.77 1.60 40.49
C HIS A 132 23.28 1.45 40.79
N ILE A 133 24.12 1.41 39.75
CA ILE A 133 25.59 1.42 39.91
C ILE A 133 26.04 2.72 40.58
N THR A 134 25.48 3.87 40.20
CA THR A 134 25.83 5.15 40.84
C THR A 134 25.38 5.19 42.30
N GLU A 135 24.18 4.70 42.62
CA GLU A 135 23.66 4.63 43.99
C GLU A 135 24.51 3.69 44.86
N LEU A 136 24.78 2.47 44.39
CA LEU A 136 25.65 1.52 45.08
C LEU A 136 27.05 2.07 45.29
N SER A 137 27.63 2.72 44.28
CA SER A 137 28.95 3.34 44.41
C SER A 137 28.95 4.48 45.43
N SER A 138 27.86 5.25 45.53
CA SER A 138 27.67 6.30 46.53
C SER A 138 27.59 5.72 47.95
N VAL A 139 26.82 4.64 48.14
CA VAL A 139 26.69 3.93 49.42
C VAL A 139 27.99 3.23 49.81
N ALA A 140 28.66 2.57 48.87
CA ALA A 140 29.93 1.89 49.13
C ALA A 140 31.02 2.89 49.54
N LEU A 141 31.05 4.06 48.90
CA LEU A 141 31.91 5.16 49.31
C LEU A 141 31.55 5.59 50.74
N SER A 142 30.28 5.91 51.03
CA SER A 142 29.89 6.39 52.36
C SER A 142 30.23 5.41 53.50
N VAL A 143 30.06 4.10 53.27
CA VAL A 143 30.45 3.05 54.21
C VAL A 143 31.98 2.97 54.38
N GLN A 144 32.75 3.01 53.29
CA GLN A 144 34.22 3.03 53.36
C GLN A 144 34.75 4.24 54.14
N TRP A 145 34.11 5.40 54.02
CA TRP A 145 34.49 6.60 54.77
C TRP A 145 34.13 6.49 56.27
N ALA A 146 33.02 5.84 56.61
CA ALA A 146 32.62 5.61 57.99
C ALA A 146 33.56 4.64 58.73
N ASP A 147 33.97 3.54 58.08
CA ASP A 147 34.90 2.57 58.65
C ASP A 147 36.34 3.11 58.75
N ALA A 148 36.78 3.90 57.76
CA ALA A 148 38.10 4.52 57.78
C ALA A 148 38.26 5.60 58.87
N ALA A 149 37.16 6.29 59.23
CA ALA A 149 37.15 7.28 60.31
C ALA A 149 37.31 6.66 61.72
N ILE A 150 37.02 5.36 61.87
CA ILE A 150 37.10 4.65 63.15
C ILE A 150 38.50 4.02 63.37
N CYS A 151 39.23 3.67 62.31
CA CYS A 151 40.42 2.80 62.43
C CYS A 151 41.81 3.46 62.33
N TRP A 152 41.96 4.75 62.01
CA TRP A 152 43.30 5.31 61.76
C TRP A 152 43.53 6.70 62.36
N PRO A 153 44.04 6.80 63.60
CA PRO A 153 44.26 8.10 64.22
C PRO A 153 45.38 8.92 63.59
N ASN A 154 46.51 8.36 63.12
CA ASN A 154 47.62 9.19 62.61
C ASN A 154 48.57 8.40 61.66
N GLY A 155 48.70 8.83 60.40
CA GLY A 155 49.90 8.56 59.58
C GLY A 155 49.73 7.98 58.16
N VAL A 156 48.67 7.23 57.85
CA VAL A 156 48.47 6.56 56.53
C VAL A 156 47.55 7.34 55.58
N THR A 157 47.20 8.57 55.94
CA THR A 157 46.22 9.39 55.21
C THR A 157 46.74 9.92 53.86
N ALA A 158 48.03 10.25 53.73
CA ALA A 158 48.52 10.95 52.52
C ALA A 158 48.59 10.08 51.25
N VAL A 159 49.11 8.85 51.36
CA VAL A 159 49.21 7.93 50.20
C VAL A 159 47.81 7.41 49.81
N GLN A 160 46.96 7.15 50.79
CA GLN A 160 45.60 6.67 50.56
C GLN A 160 44.70 7.75 49.92
N VAL A 161 44.81 9.01 50.37
CA VAL A 161 44.12 10.15 49.74
C VAL A 161 44.62 10.39 48.32
N SER A 162 45.93 10.25 48.05
CA SER A 162 46.47 10.38 46.69
C SER A 162 45.98 9.29 45.74
N MET A 163 45.83 8.05 46.22
CA MET A 163 45.31 6.94 45.43
C MET A 163 43.80 7.09 45.18
N GLN A 164 43.04 7.57 46.16
CA GLN A 164 41.62 7.92 46.02
C GLN A 164 41.39 9.10 45.06
N ASP A 165 42.26 10.12 45.09
CA ASP A 165 42.22 11.25 44.17
C ASP A 165 42.50 10.80 42.72
N GLN A 166 43.47 9.91 42.50
CA GLN A 166 43.71 9.33 41.17
C GLN A 166 42.55 8.45 40.67
N LEU A 167 41.99 7.59 41.52
CA LEU A 167 40.82 6.78 41.19
C LEU A 167 39.61 7.65 40.87
N GLY A 168 39.35 8.68 41.68
CA GLY A 168 38.29 9.65 41.44
C GLY A 168 38.44 10.38 40.11
N LYS A 169 39.66 10.86 39.79
CA LYS A 169 39.97 11.49 38.50
C LYS A 169 39.77 10.54 37.32
N SER A 170 40.15 9.27 37.44
CA SER A 170 39.93 8.26 36.39
C SER A 170 38.45 7.99 36.18
N LEU A 171 37.69 7.83 37.26
CA LEU A 171 36.25 7.57 37.20
C LEU A 171 35.49 8.74 36.56
N ILE A 172 35.78 9.97 37.00
CA ILE A 172 35.20 11.20 36.43
C ILE A 172 35.49 11.29 34.93
N LYS A 173 36.72 10.96 34.51
CA LYS A 173 37.12 10.97 33.10
C LYS A 173 36.31 9.97 32.27
N ASP A 174 36.08 8.77 32.79
CA ASP A 174 35.33 7.74 32.07
C ASP A 174 33.82 8.02 32.07
N THR A 175 33.26 8.56 33.16
CA THR A 175 31.89 9.06 33.20
C THR A 175 31.67 10.14 32.14
N ARG A 176 32.58 11.12 32.04
CA ARG A 176 32.50 12.19 31.02
C ARG A 176 32.51 11.63 29.59
N LYS A 177 33.36 10.64 29.30
CA LYS A 177 33.37 9.98 27.99
C LYS A 177 32.06 9.25 27.68
N LEU A 178 31.45 8.61 28.69
CA LEU A 178 30.17 7.92 28.52
C LEU A 178 29.03 8.93 28.27
N GLU A 179 29.02 10.05 28.98
CA GLU A 179 28.08 11.15 28.76
C GLU A 179 28.21 11.78 27.36
N GLU A 180 29.45 11.99 26.89
CA GLU A 180 29.73 12.47 25.54
C GLU A 180 29.20 11.48 24.48
N LYS A 181 29.45 10.17 24.65
CA LYS A 181 28.91 9.11 23.78
C LYS A 181 27.39 9.07 23.81
N LEU A 182 26.78 9.18 24.98
CA LEU A 182 25.32 9.22 25.13
C LEU A 182 24.72 10.42 24.40
N THR A 183 25.36 11.58 24.50
CA THR A 183 24.93 12.81 23.80
C THR A 183 25.05 12.65 22.28
N CYS A 184 26.13 12.02 21.80
CA CYS A 184 26.29 11.69 20.38
C CYS A 184 25.19 10.75 19.88
N ILE A 185 24.86 9.70 20.64
CA ILE A 185 23.78 8.76 20.31
C ILE A 185 22.42 9.46 20.28
N LYS A 186 22.12 10.30 21.28
CA LYS A 186 20.88 11.10 21.33
C LYS A 186 20.73 11.99 20.10
N ARG A 187 21.81 12.64 19.65
CA ARG A 187 21.82 13.44 18.42
C ARG A 187 21.55 12.60 17.18
N LYS A 188 22.28 11.50 16.98
CA LYS A 188 22.04 10.58 15.85
C LYS A 188 20.61 10.05 15.81
N ARG A 189 20.03 9.74 16.97
CA ARG A 189 18.64 9.29 17.10
C ARG A 189 17.65 10.39 16.69
N TYR A 190 17.92 11.64 17.07
CA TYR A 190 17.12 12.79 16.66
C TYR A 190 17.15 12.98 15.14
N ASP A 191 18.35 12.96 14.53
CA ASP A 191 18.50 13.14 13.08
C ASP A 191 17.78 12.04 12.29
N LEU A 192 17.89 10.78 12.74
CA LEU A 192 17.17 9.66 12.14
C LEU A 192 15.65 9.80 12.29
N LYS A 193 15.17 10.27 13.44
CA LYS A 193 13.73 10.52 13.66
C LYS A 193 13.23 11.62 12.73
N GLN A 194 14.00 12.68 12.54
CA GLN A 194 13.67 13.76 11.62
C GLN A 194 13.62 13.26 10.17
N ALA A 195 14.61 12.48 9.74
CA ALA A 195 14.63 11.89 8.41
C ALA A 195 13.43 10.96 8.17
N ALA A 196 13.08 10.13 9.16
CA ALA A 196 11.90 9.26 9.08
C ALA A 196 10.60 10.06 8.97
N CYS A 197 10.47 11.17 9.71
CA CYS A 197 9.31 12.06 9.60
C CYS A 197 9.20 12.68 8.20
N ASN A 198 10.31 13.11 7.60
CA ASN A 198 10.31 13.67 6.24
C ASN A 198 9.87 12.62 5.20
N ILE A 199 10.39 11.40 5.30
CA ILE A 199 9.97 10.29 4.42
C ILE A 199 8.48 10.01 4.59
N LEU A 200 7.96 10.05 5.82
CA LEU A 200 6.55 9.82 6.07
C LEU A 200 5.67 10.89 5.40
N THR A 201 6.07 12.16 5.46
CA THR A 201 5.34 13.24 4.78
C THR A 201 5.38 13.08 3.25
N GLU A 202 6.51 12.63 2.68
CA GLU A 202 6.60 12.33 1.25
C GLU A 202 5.69 11.17 0.83
N ILE A 203 5.56 10.14 1.69
CA ILE A 203 4.65 9.01 1.45
C ILE A 203 3.19 9.47 1.46
N ASP A 204 2.80 10.30 2.42
CA ASP A 204 1.43 10.85 2.51
C ASP A 204 1.09 11.71 1.27
N ASP A 205 2.02 12.58 0.85
CA ASP A 205 1.90 13.35 -0.38
C ASP A 205 1.76 12.46 -1.61
N PHE A 206 2.54 11.38 -1.69
CA PHE A 206 2.44 10.41 -2.78
C PHE A 206 1.09 9.70 -2.79
N GLN A 207 0.58 9.28 -1.63
CA GLN A 207 -0.73 8.64 -1.50
C GLN A 207 -1.88 9.56 -1.95
N LYS A 208 -1.80 10.84 -1.60
CA LYS A 208 -2.77 11.84 -2.05
C LYS A 208 -2.75 11.99 -3.57
N ARG A 209 -1.57 12.12 -4.18
CA ARG A 209 -1.43 12.17 -5.65
C ARG A 209 -1.97 10.92 -6.33
N THR A 210 -1.73 9.73 -5.78
CA THR A 210 -2.29 8.49 -6.35
C THR A 210 -3.81 8.44 -6.28
N SER A 211 -4.40 8.94 -5.19
CA SER A 211 -5.86 9.01 -5.04
C SER A 211 -6.48 9.98 -6.05
N ASP A 212 -5.83 11.11 -6.32
CA ASP A 212 -6.31 12.08 -7.31
C ASP A 212 -6.15 11.56 -8.75
N LEU A 213 -5.06 10.84 -9.04
CA LEU A 213 -4.89 10.15 -10.33
C LEU A 213 -5.97 9.10 -10.56
N GLN A 214 -6.35 8.33 -9.53
CA GLN A 214 -7.42 7.34 -9.64
C GLN A 214 -8.78 8.00 -9.94
N LYS A 215 -9.06 9.18 -9.38
CA LYS A 215 -10.26 9.96 -9.72
C LYS A 215 -10.24 10.39 -11.19
N ILE A 216 -9.11 10.93 -11.66
CA ILE A 216 -8.94 11.34 -13.08
C ILE A 216 -9.12 10.13 -14.00
N GLU A 217 -8.55 8.99 -13.63
CA GLU A 217 -8.71 7.73 -14.38
C GLU A 217 -10.18 7.33 -14.47
N SER A 218 -10.92 7.33 -13.36
CA SER A 218 -12.37 7.05 -13.37
C SER A 218 -13.19 8.05 -14.20
N THR A 219 -12.78 9.32 -14.27
CA THR A 219 -13.44 10.29 -15.15
C THR A 219 -13.11 10.05 -16.62
N ASN A 220 -11.88 9.66 -16.93
CA ASN A 220 -11.45 9.36 -18.29
C ASN A 220 -12.12 8.11 -18.84
N THR A 221 -12.25 7.05 -18.03
CA THR A 221 -13.00 5.85 -18.43
C THR A 221 -14.45 6.19 -18.77
N HIS A 222 -15.10 7.01 -17.93
CA HIS A 222 -16.46 7.48 -18.20
C HIS A 222 -16.56 8.31 -19.49
N ILE A 223 -15.62 9.23 -19.73
CA ILE A 223 -15.57 10.01 -20.98
C ILE A 223 -15.42 9.09 -22.19
N LEU A 224 -14.54 8.07 -22.12
CA LEU A 224 -14.36 7.10 -23.20
C LEU A 224 -15.64 6.30 -23.48
N GLU A 225 -16.38 5.91 -22.45
CA GLU A 225 -17.68 5.24 -22.61
C GLU A 225 -18.71 6.14 -23.32
N VAL A 226 -18.78 7.42 -22.93
CA VAL A 226 -19.67 8.40 -23.57
C VAL A 226 -19.30 8.59 -25.04
N LEU A 227 -18.01 8.78 -25.33
CA LEU A 227 -17.53 8.93 -26.70
C LEU A 227 -17.80 7.67 -27.55
N LYS A 228 -17.69 6.47 -26.97
CA LYS A 228 -18.04 5.21 -27.66
C LYS A 228 -19.53 5.18 -28.01
N LYS A 229 -20.41 5.59 -27.09
CA LYS A 229 -21.86 5.68 -27.33
C LYS A 229 -22.18 6.71 -28.42
N GLU A 230 -21.57 7.89 -28.38
CA GLU A 230 -21.75 8.93 -29.39
C GLU A 230 -21.25 8.48 -30.77
N LYS A 231 -20.08 7.82 -30.84
CA LYS A 231 -19.57 7.22 -32.08
C LYS A 231 -20.57 6.22 -32.64
N ASN A 232 -21.07 5.29 -31.83
CA ASN A 232 -22.05 4.29 -32.26
C ASN A 232 -23.35 4.94 -32.76
N PHE A 233 -23.84 5.97 -32.08
CA PHE A 233 -25.01 6.73 -32.52
C PHE A 233 -24.79 7.38 -33.88
N LEU A 234 -23.62 8.00 -34.09
CA LEU A 234 -23.28 8.63 -35.36
C LEU A 234 -23.22 7.61 -36.50
N THR A 235 -22.68 6.41 -36.25
CA THR A 235 -22.68 5.30 -37.22
C THR A 235 -24.12 4.87 -37.58
N ILE A 236 -25.01 4.74 -36.59
CA ILE A 236 -26.42 4.37 -36.85
C ILE A 236 -27.12 5.44 -37.69
N VAL A 237 -26.95 6.72 -37.33
CA VAL A 237 -27.54 7.85 -38.05
C VAL A 237 -27.00 7.91 -39.48
N GLN A 238 -25.70 7.76 -39.67
CA GLN A 238 -25.06 7.72 -40.97
C GLN A 238 -25.58 6.56 -41.84
N ASN A 239 -25.68 5.35 -41.28
CA ASN A 239 -26.22 4.18 -41.98
C ASN A 239 -27.69 4.40 -42.37
N ALA A 240 -28.50 4.98 -41.48
CA ALA A 240 -29.90 5.30 -41.75
C ALA A 240 -30.05 6.34 -42.88
N PHE A 241 -29.23 7.40 -42.88
CA PHE A 241 -29.21 8.39 -43.95
C PHE A 241 -28.75 7.79 -45.29
N GLN A 242 -27.73 6.93 -45.29
CA GLN A 242 -27.28 6.22 -46.50
C GLN A 242 -28.39 5.34 -47.07
N HIS A 243 -29.05 4.52 -46.23
CA HIS A 243 -30.17 3.67 -46.66
C HIS A 243 -31.35 4.48 -47.17
N LEU A 244 -31.69 5.60 -46.52
CA LEU A 244 -32.78 6.47 -46.96
C LEU A 244 -32.48 7.11 -48.33
N LEU A 245 -31.26 7.59 -48.54
CA LEU A 245 -30.85 8.17 -49.83
C LEU A 245 -30.89 7.12 -50.95
N LEU A 246 -30.34 5.92 -50.70
CA LEU A 246 -30.38 4.80 -51.66
C LEU A 246 -31.82 4.33 -51.94
N GLY A 247 -32.68 4.29 -50.93
CA GLY A 247 -34.08 3.86 -51.05
C GLY A 247 -35.01 4.91 -51.67
N SER A 248 -34.69 6.20 -51.56
CA SER A 248 -35.54 7.31 -52.03
C SER A 248 -35.63 7.43 -53.56
N ARG A 249 -34.82 6.68 -54.32
CA ARG A 249 -34.68 6.78 -55.79
C ARG A 249 -34.39 8.20 -56.31
N VAL A 250 -33.99 9.13 -55.43
CA VAL A 250 -33.52 10.47 -55.79
C VAL A 250 -32.20 10.32 -56.53
N ASN A 251 -32.04 11.02 -57.66
CA ASN A 251 -30.83 10.95 -58.47
C ASN A 251 -29.72 11.82 -57.86
N TRP A 252 -29.22 11.42 -56.68
CA TRP A 252 -28.25 12.16 -55.86
C TRP A 252 -26.90 12.39 -56.56
N ALA A 253 -26.63 11.68 -57.67
CA ALA A 253 -25.47 11.89 -58.52
C ALA A 253 -25.57 13.15 -59.41
N GLU A 254 -26.79 13.62 -59.70
CA GLU A 254 -27.04 14.81 -60.52
C GLU A 254 -26.95 16.11 -59.72
N ASP A 255 -27.29 16.09 -58.42
CA ASP A 255 -27.12 17.24 -57.53
C ASP A 255 -25.70 17.26 -56.94
N PRO A 256 -24.87 18.26 -57.29
CA PRO A 256 -23.50 18.39 -56.77
C PRO A 256 -23.44 18.43 -55.24
N LYS A 257 -24.47 18.98 -54.57
CA LYS A 257 -24.49 19.12 -53.11
C LYS A 257 -24.73 17.79 -52.41
N LEU A 258 -25.65 16.98 -52.94
CA LEU A 258 -25.93 15.64 -52.42
C LEU A 258 -24.79 14.67 -52.68
N ARG A 259 -24.20 14.74 -53.89
CA ARG A 259 -23.00 13.97 -54.23
C ARG A 259 -21.84 14.24 -53.27
N ASP A 260 -21.60 15.51 -52.92
CA ASP A 260 -20.53 15.89 -51.99
C ASP A 260 -20.80 15.40 -50.56
N LEU A 261 -22.06 15.45 -50.11
CA LEU A 261 -22.48 14.95 -48.80
C LEU A 261 -22.31 13.43 -48.68
N VAL A 262 -22.78 12.68 -49.68
CA VAL A 262 -22.66 11.22 -49.72
C VAL A 262 -21.19 10.80 -49.77
N LEU A 263 -20.36 11.44 -50.60
CA LEU A 263 -18.91 11.16 -50.68
C LEU A 263 -18.16 11.51 -49.39
N LYS A 264 -18.56 12.55 -48.66
CA LYS A 264 -17.96 12.90 -47.35
C LYS A 264 -18.33 11.90 -46.26
N LEU A 265 -19.55 11.37 -46.29
CA LEU A 265 -19.98 10.29 -45.39
C LEU A 265 -19.20 9.01 -45.71
N GLU A 266 -19.02 8.67 -46.98
CA GLU A 266 -18.33 7.46 -47.42
C GLU A 266 -16.79 7.48 -47.16
N LYS A 267 -16.16 8.67 -47.22
CA LYS A 267 -14.71 8.85 -46.96
C LYS A 267 -14.34 8.90 -45.48
N ASN A 268 -15.31 9.06 -44.58
CA ASN A 268 -15.11 8.92 -43.14
C ASN A 268 -15.81 7.64 -42.64
N PRO A 269 -15.39 6.43 -43.08
CA PRO A 269 -15.81 5.24 -42.39
C PRO A 269 -15.12 5.27 -41.03
N ILE A 270 -15.85 5.69 -39.98
CA ILE A 270 -15.33 5.64 -38.61
C ILE A 270 -15.42 4.18 -38.15
N THR A 271 -14.71 3.28 -38.83
CA THR A 271 -14.40 1.92 -38.35
C THR A 271 -13.31 2.05 -37.31
#